data_AF-A0A1C5DYT2-F1
#
_entry.id   AF-A0A1C5DYT2-F1
#
_cell.length_a   1.000
_cell.length_b   1.000
_cell.length_c   1.000
_cell.angle_alpha   90.00
_cell.angle_beta   90.00
_cell.angle_gamma   90.00
#
_symmetry.space_group_name_H-M   'P 1'
#
loop_
_entity.id
_entity.type
_entity.pdbx_description
1 polymer ?
#
loop_
_entity_poly.entity_id
_entity_poly.type
_entity_poly.pdbx_seq_one_letter_code
_entity_poly.pdbx_strand_id
1 'polypeptide(L)'
;MEHLPRHRNRHPNRSPHRHAGSTRLTGSRSACGTLGPAPVPHQRTPHQAPTAEPAPPTQPTREAAPSPAYLALARLGRDDHRLGLSADDCTTLEPLATRWLDRGVTLDYLTNALTAGLPTQVDSPIGLLRRRLIDKLPPQLPATASTPADTPTPTRRLLVECTDCGRPGPPEALPDGLCRPCHTAHSASGQPSPDPTQIAAVKTHMANLRTLLKPV
;
A
#
# COMPACT_ATOMS: atom_id res chain seq x y z
N MET A 1 38.50 29.80 30.72
CA MET A 1 39.67 29.14 30.09
C MET A 1 39.64 27.73 30.65
N GLU A 2 39.56 26.65 29.89
CA GLU A 2 40.10 26.40 28.53
C GLU A 2 39.04 25.95 27.50
N HIS A 3 39.38 26.06 26.21
CA HIS A 3 38.59 25.54 25.10
C HIS A 3 39.29 24.32 24.50
N LEU A 4 38.62 23.15 24.47
CA LEU A 4 39.14 21.98 23.75
C LEU A 4 38.61 21.97 22.30
N PRO A 5 39.48 21.92 21.27
CA PRO A 5 39.07 22.13 19.88
C PRO A 5 38.44 20.90 19.21
N ARG A 6 37.39 21.13 18.41
CA ARG A 6 36.77 20.13 17.54
C ARG A 6 37.71 19.75 16.38
N HIS A 7 38.33 18.58 16.43
CA HIS A 7 39.06 18.03 15.28
C HIS A 7 38.10 17.52 14.19
N ARG A 8 37.96 18.36 13.16
CA ARG A 8 37.11 18.15 11.98
C ARG A 8 37.88 17.33 10.95
N ASN A 9 37.74 16.00 10.99
CA ASN A 9 38.51 15.14 10.09
C ASN A 9 38.03 15.31 8.63
N ARG A 10 38.97 15.60 7.73
CA ARG A 10 38.72 16.20 6.41
C ARG A 10 39.24 15.26 5.33
N HIS A 11 38.34 14.69 4.52
CA HIS A 11 38.73 13.86 3.37
C HIS A 11 39.69 14.60 2.43
N PRO A 12 40.80 13.98 1.99
CA PRO A 12 41.55 14.43 0.83
C PRO A 12 40.87 13.95 -0.46
N ASN A 13 40.57 14.90 -1.37
CA ASN A 13 40.16 14.62 -2.75
C ASN A 13 41.11 15.38 -3.70
N ARG A 14 41.87 14.63 -4.51
CA ARG A 14 42.53 14.97 -5.80
C ARG A 14 43.37 13.74 -6.22
N SER A 15 43.61 13.42 -7.50
CA SER A 15 43.64 14.24 -8.72
C SER A 15 43.29 13.44 -10.01
N PRO A 16 43.19 14.07 -11.20
CA PRO A 16 42.66 13.48 -12.44
C PRO A 16 43.74 13.21 -13.53
N HIS A 17 43.28 13.02 -14.80
CA HIS A 17 44.01 12.89 -16.11
C HIS A 17 44.25 11.45 -16.62
N ARG A 18 44.39 11.12 -17.92
CA ARG A 18 44.02 11.75 -19.23
C ARG A 18 44.13 10.68 -20.37
N HIS A 19 43.24 10.77 -21.36
CA HIS A 19 43.39 10.64 -22.85
C HIS A 19 44.30 9.61 -23.59
N ALA A 20 43.94 9.44 -24.88
CA ALA A 20 44.61 8.75 -26.00
C ALA A 20 44.46 7.20 -26.04
N GLY A 21 44.32 6.55 -27.20
CA GLY A 21 44.25 7.08 -28.57
C GLY A 21 43.87 6.04 -29.64
N SER A 22 43.43 6.55 -30.79
CA SER A 22 43.00 5.89 -32.04
C SER A 22 44.07 5.10 -32.82
N THR A 23 43.64 4.04 -33.53
CA THR A 23 44.02 3.61 -34.91
C THR A 23 43.12 2.42 -35.29
N ARG A 24 42.36 2.27 -36.40
CA ARG A 24 42.39 2.63 -37.85
C ARG A 24 43.00 1.54 -38.77
N LEU A 25 42.35 1.33 -39.94
CA LEU A 25 42.69 0.49 -41.13
C LEU A 25 42.20 -0.98 -41.05
N THR A 26 41.88 -1.75 -42.11
CA THR A 26 41.88 -1.54 -43.60
C THR A 26 40.97 -2.53 -44.39
N GLY A 27 40.45 -2.13 -45.56
CA GLY A 27 40.12 -3.00 -46.72
C GLY A 27 38.68 -3.56 -46.85
N SER A 28 38.11 -3.86 -48.04
CA SER A 28 38.51 -3.60 -49.46
C SER A 28 37.28 -3.71 -50.40
N ARG A 29 37.41 -3.31 -51.69
CA ARG A 29 36.29 -3.08 -52.66
C ARG A 29 36.11 -4.19 -53.73
N SER A 30 34.92 -4.19 -54.37
CA SER A 30 34.61 -4.66 -55.75
C SER A 30 34.67 -6.18 -56.04
N ALA A 31 33.80 -6.79 -56.87
CA ALA A 31 33.38 -6.38 -58.23
C ALA A 31 32.00 -6.94 -58.65
N CYS A 32 31.60 -6.72 -59.91
CA CYS A 32 30.28 -7.04 -60.48
C CYS A 32 30.39 -7.87 -61.79
N GLY A 33 29.46 -8.82 -61.98
CA GLY A 33 28.87 -9.14 -63.30
C GLY A 33 29.41 -10.34 -64.10
N THR A 34 28.50 -11.23 -64.53
CA THR A 34 28.41 -11.93 -65.84
C THR A 34 27.05 -12.67 -65.92
N LEU A 35 26.49 -12.87 -67.12
CA LEU A 35 25.09 -13.29 -67.36
C LEU A 35 24.90 -14.54 -68.25
N GLY A 36 23.97 -15.42 -67.86
CA GLY A 36 23.11 -16.28 -68.73
C GLY A 36 23.66 -17.60 -69.28
N PRO A 37 22.82 -18.48 -69.90
CA PRO A 37 21.34 -18.63 -69.85
C PRO A 37 20.84 -20.11 -69.60
N ALA A 38 19.51 -20.35 -69.58
CA ALA A 38 18.84 -21.64 -69.24
C ALA A 38 18.44 -22.53 -70.45
N PRO A 39 18.02 -23.83 -70.28
CA PRO A 39 16.60 -24.19 -70.03
C PRO A 39 16.31 -25.50 -69.20
N VAL A 40 15.03 -25.89 -69.04
CA VAL A 40 14.48 -27.05 -68.26
C VAL A 40 13.96 -28.21 -69.16
N PRO A 41 13.74 -29.48 -68.70
CA PRO A 41 12.43 -29.89 -68.09
C PRO A 41 12.35 -31.13 -67.12
N HIS A 42 11.36 -31.08 -66.22
CA HIS A 42 10.49 -32.05 -65.49
C HIS A 42 10.74 -33.58 -65.23
N GLN A 43 10.09 -34.03 -64.12
CA GLN A 43 9.71 -35.38 -63.62
C GLN A 43 10.62 -36.01 -62.53
N ARG A 44 10.15 -36.70 -61.47
CA ARG A 44 8.80 -37.22 -61.09
C ARG A 44 8.65 -37.34 -59.54
N THR A 45 7.46 -37.15 -58.96
CA THR A 45 7.09 -37.41 -57.53
C THR A 45 6.84 -38.92 -57.24
N PRO A 46 6.56 -39.39 -56.00
CA PRO A 46 6.75 -38.84 -54.63
C PRO A 46 7.37 -39.85 -53.60
N HIS A 47 7.84 -39.39 -52.42
CA HIS A 47 7.88 -40.28 -51.24
C HIS A 47 7.72 -39.58 -49.86
N GLN A 48 6.60 -39.92 -49.22
CA GLN A 48 6.32 -40.04 -47.78
C GLN A 48 6.94 -39.03 -46.78
N ALA A 49 6.07 -38.21 -46.19
CA ALA A 49 6.30 -37.59 -44.90
C ALA A 49 6.09 -38.62 -43.77
N PRO A 50 6.93 -38.65 -42.72
CA PRO A 50 6.56 -39.21 -41.43
C PRO A 50 5.48 -38.33 -40.79
N THR A 51 4.32 -38.90 -40.50
CA THR A 51 3.30 -38.25 -39.66
C THR A 51 3.89 -38.01 -38.27
N ALA A 52 4.30 -36.77 -37.99
CA ALA A 52 4.50 -36.32 -36.63
C ALA A 52 3.13 -36.09 -36.01
N GLU A 53 2.81 -36.90 -35.00
CA GLU A 53 1.59 -36.78 -34.21
C GLU A 53 1.46 -35.35 -33.63
N PRO A 54 0.28 -34.70 -33.69
CA PRO A 54 0.11 -33.39 -33.11
C PRO A 54 0.28 -33.46 -31.59
N ALA A 55 1.44 -33.03 -31.09
CA ALA A 55 1.61 -32.76 -29.68
C ALA A 55 0.48 -31.82 -29.23
N PRO A 56 -0.18 -32.09 -28.08
CA PRO A 56 -1.27 -31.24 -27.62
C PRO A 56 -0.75 -29.81 -27.46
N PRO A 57 -1.53 -28.79 -27.85
CA PRO A 57 -1.06 -27.41 -27.81
C PRO A 57 -0.66 -27.09 -26.37
N THR A 58 0.62 -26.75 -26.18
CA THR A 58 1.12 -26.15 -24.94
C THR A 58 0.19 -24.99 -24.63
N GLN A 59 -0.61 -25.15 -23.57
CA GLN A 59 -1.55 -24.11 -23.16
C GLN A 59 -0.72 -22.85 -22.97
N PRO A 60 -1.12 -21.70 -23.56
CA PRO A 60 -0.39 -20.47 -23.32
C PRO A 60 -0.34 -20.26 -21.82
N THR A 61 0.86 -20.18 -21.25
CA THR A 61 1.09 -19.88 -19.84
C THR A 61 0.25 -18.65 -19.54
N ARG A 62 -0.85 -18.83 -18.79
CA ARG A 62 -1.78 -17.75 -18.45
C ARG A 62 -0.93 -16.66 -17.81
N GLU A 63 -0.72 -15.56 -18.53
CA GLU A 63 0.10 -14.46 -18.05
C GLU A 63 -0.46 -14.06 -16.69
N ALA A 64 0.38 -14.19 -15.67
CA ALA A 64 -0.04 -13.95 -14.30
C ALA A 64 -0.52 -12.50 -14.22
N ALA A 65 -1.70 -12.29 -13.64
CA ALA A 65 -2.25 -10.95 -13.51
C ALA A 65 -1.23 -10.05 -12.79
N PRO A 66 -0.90 -8.86 -13.31
CA PRO A 66 0.12 -8.00 -12.71
C PRO A 66 -0.19 -7.71 -11.25
N SER A 67 0.84 -7.75 -10.39
CA SER A 67 0.62 -7.59 -8.96
C SER A 67 0.12 -6.18 -8.60
N PRO A 68 -0.53 -5.99 -7.44
CA PRO A 68 -0.90 -4.66 -6.96
C PRO A 68 0.29 -3.70 -6.84
N ALA A 69 1.48 -4.21 -6.50
CA ALA A 69 2.71 -3.44 -6.40
C ALA A 69 3.19 -2.95 -7.79
N TYR A 70 3.23 -3.85 -8.78
CA TYR A 70 3.52 -3.49 -10.17
C TYR A 70 2.53 -2.44 -10.71
N LEU A 71 1.23 -2.65 -10.48
CA LEU A 71 0.17 -1.75 -10.95
C LEU A 71 0.23 -0.36 -10.29
N ALA A 72 0.72 -0.25 -9.06
CA ALA A 72 0.97 1.05 -8.43
C ALA A 72 2.18 1.75 -9.06
N LEU A 73 3.31 1.04 -9.23
CA LEU A 73 4.52 1.58 -9.87
C LEU A 73 4.23 2.07 -11.30
N ALA A 74 3.49 1.29 -12.10
CA ALA A 74 3.09 1.64 -13.46
C ALA A 74 2.05 2.78 -13.56
N ARG A 75 1.46 3.22 -12.43
CA ARG A 75 0.59 4.41 -12.38
C ARG A 75 1.39 5.69 -12.09
N LEU A 76 2.50 5.61 -11.35
CA LEU A 76 3.31 6.77 -10.97
C LEU A 76 3.67 7.67 -12.15
N GLY A 77 4.09 7.11 -13.29
CA GLY A 77 4.44 7.89 -14.49
C GLY A 77 3.27 8.56 -15.21
N ARG A 78 2.02 8.14 -14.93
CA ARG A 78 0.80 8.83 -15.40
C ARG A 78 0.35 9.93 -14.46
N ASP A 79 0.55 9.73 -13.16
CA ASP A 79 0.19 10.69 -12.11
C ASP A 79 1.25 11.81 -11.96
N ASP A 80 2.52 11.48 -12.20
CA ASP A 80 3.67 12.41 -12.22
C ASP A 80 4.66 12.03 -13.33
N HIS A 81 4.72 12.85 -14.38
CA HIS A 81 5.58 12.63 -15.55
C HIS A 81 7.09 12.52 -15.23
N ARG A 82 7.54 13.02 -14.06
CA ARG A 82 8.94 12.86 -13.60
C ARG A 82 9.27 11.42 -13.19
N LEU A 83 8.26 10.59 -12.99
CA LEU A 83 8.36 9.18 -12.60
C LEU A 83 7.99 8.21 -13.74
N GLY A 84 8.27 8.58 -14.98
CA GLY A 84 8.17 7.67 -16.12
C GLY A 84 9.08 6.44 -15.93
N LEU A 85 8.46 5.27 -15.74
CA LEU A 85 9.14 3.97 -15.60
C LEU A 85 8.81 3.09 -16.81
N SER A 86 9.79 2.32 -17.28
CA SER A 86 9.53 1.22 -18.22
C SER A 86 8.93 0.01 -17.50
N ALA A 87 8.46 -0.98 -18.27
CA ALA A 87 8.00 -2.25 -17.70
C ALA A 87 9.12 -2.98 -16.93
N ASP A 88 10.35 -2.93 -17.43
CA ASP A 88 11.52 -3.54 -16.79
C ASP A 88 11.94 -2.83 -15.49
N ASP A 89 11.79 -1.49 -15.45
CA ASP A 89 11.97 -0.75 -14.19
C ASP A 89 10.89 -1.14 -13.16
N CYS A 90 9.65 -1.34 -13.61
CA CYS A 90 8.54 -1.73 -12.75
C CYS A 90 8.73 -3.14 -12.18
N THR A 91 9.08 -4.14 -12.99
CA THR A 91 9.39 -5.51 -12.50
C THR A 91 10.62 -5.51 -11.58
N THR A 92 11.62 -4.68 -11.85
CA THR A 92 12.82 -4.53 -11.02
C THR A 92 12.53 -3.90 -9.65
N LEU A 93 11.57 -2.98 -9.57
CA LEU A 93 11.17 -2.31 -8.32
C LEU A 93 10.08 -3.07 -7.55
N GLU A 94 9.28 -3.88 -8.23
CA GLU A 94 8.14 -4.62 -7.69
C GLU A 94 8.46 -5.40 -6.40
N PRO A 95 9.53 -6.22 -6.30
CA PRO A 95 9.86 -6.91 -5.04
C PRO A 95 10.14 -5.97 -3.87
N LEU A 96 10.64 -4.76 -4.13
CA LEU A 96 10.87 -3.76 -3.09
C LEU A 96 9.54 -3.13 -2.64
N ALA A 97 8.63 -2.87 -3.56
CA ALA A 97 7.28 -2.35 -3.29
C ALA A 97 6.39 -3.39 -2.60
N THR A 98 6.44 -4.67 -2.98
CA THR A 98 5.74 -5.76 -2.29
C THR A 98 6.13 -5.83 -0.81
N ARG A 99 7.42 -5.68 -0.47
CA ARG A 99 7.88 -5.62 0.94
C ARG A 99 7.33 -4.43 1.74
N TRP A 100 6.79 -3.38 1.11
CA TRP A 100 6.01 -2.36 1.82
C TRP A 100 4.59 -2.86 2.10
N LEU A 101 3.92 -3.43 1.09
CA LEU A 101 2.56 -3.98 1.24
C LEU A 101 2.51 -5.13 2.26
N ASP A 102 3.53 -6.01 2.28
CA ASP A 102 3.72 -7.09 3.27
C ASP A 102 3.81 -6.58 4.72
N ARG A 103 4.12 -5.29 4.91
CA ARG A 103 4.13 -4.62 6.24
C ARG A 103 2.78 -3.97 6.58
N GLY A 104 1.73 -4.23 5.82
CA GLY A 104 0.39 -3.66 6.01
C GLY A 104 0.23 -2.24 5.46
N VAL A 105 1.13 -1.78 4.58
CA VAL A 105 1.03 -0.47 3.93
C VAL A 105 -0.03 -0.49 2.82
N THR A 106 -0.87 0.54 2.75
CA THR A 106 -1.85 0.70 1.66
C THR A 106 -1.18 1.21 0.37
N LEU A 107 -1.77 0.90 -0.79
CA LEU A 107 -1.28 1.40 -2.08
C LEU A 107 -1.24 2.93 -2.16
N ASP A 108 -2.22 3.61 -1.55
CA ASP A 108 -2.27 5.07 -1.47
C ASP A 108 -1.09 5.65 -0.66
N TYR A 109 -0.82 5.08 0.52
CA TYR A 109 0.33 5.47 1.33
C TYR A 109 1.65 5.21 0.59
N LEU A 110 1.76 4.07 -0.10
CA LEU A 110 2.94 3.74 -0.92
C LEU A 110 3.15 4.81 -2.00
N THR A 111 2.12 5.12 -2.78
CA THR A 111 2.19 6.18 -3.81
C THR A 111 2.61 7.52 -3.21
N ASN A 112 1.94 7.97 -2.13
CA ASN A 112 2.27 9.22 -1.45
C ASN A 112 3.71 9.24 -0.91
N ALA A 113 4.21 8.14 -0.32
CA ALA A 113 5.59 8.06 0.17
C ALA A 113 6.65 8.14 -0.96
N LEU A 114 6.30 7.66 -2.15
CA LEU A 114 7.15 7.73 -3.34
C LEU A 114 7.11 9.11 -4.02
N THR A 115 5.97 9.79 -4.03
CA THR A 115 5.79 11.13 -4.65
C THR A 115 6.04 12.32 -3.70
N ALA A 116 6.01 12.12 -2.38
CA ALA A 116 6.22 13.19 -1.41
C ALA A 116 7.63 13.78 -1.48
N GLY A 117 7.72 15.09 -1.69
CA GLY A 117 9.00 15.81 -1.74
C GLY A 117 9.92 15.37 -2.88
N LEU A 118 9.36 15.04 -4.05
CA LEU A 118 10.13 14.84 -5.26
C LEU A 118 10.84 16.15 -5.70
N PRO A 119 12.14 16.10 -6.07
CA PRO A 119 12.86 17.27 -6.57
C PRO A 119 12.27 17.77 -7.90
N THR A 120 12.47 19.05 -8.20
CA THR A 120 11.92 19.71 -9.41
C THR A 120 12.27 18.99 -10.70
N GLN A 121 13.46 18.37 -10.76
CA GLN A 121 13.92 17.51 -11.85
C GLN A 121 14.40 16.17 -11.27
N VAL A 122 14.17 15.08 -12.01
CA VAL A 122 14.53 13.72 -11.62
C VAL A 122 15.31 13.07 -12.77
N ASP A 123 16.64 13.01 -12.64
CA ASP A 123 17.52 12.45 -13.70
C ASP A 123 17.44 10.91 -13.79
N SER A 124 17.00 10.24 -12.71
CA SER A 124 16.84 8.78 -12.66
C SER A 124 15.65 8.38 -11.78
N PRO A 125 14.46 8.11 -12.35
CA PRO A 125 13.28 7.73 -11.58
C PRO A 125 13.47 6.38 -10.90
N ILE A 126 13.99 5.36 -11.60
CA ILE A 126 14.31 4.06 -10.99
C ILE A 126 15.30 4.18 -9.82
N GLY A 127 16.36 4.99 -9.96
CA GLY A 127 17.36 5.19 -8.90
C GLY A 127 16.75 5.84 -7.66
N LEU A 128 15.93 6.89 -7.86
CA LEU A 128 15.24 7.60 -6.79
C LEU A 128 14.23 6.70 -6.06
N LEU A 129 13.40 5.96 -6.80
CA LEU A 129 12.37 5.10 -6.22
C LEU A 129 12.97 3.87 -5.54
N ARG A 130 13.99 3.22 -6.13
CA ARG A 130 14.75 2.15 -5.47
C ARG A 130 15.29 2.61 -4.13
N ARG A 131 15.91 3.79 -4.10
CA ARG A 131 16.46 4.36 -2.87
C ARG A 131 15.38 4.65 -1.84
N ARG A 132 14.26 5.26 -2.22
CA ARG A 132 13.12 5.50 -1.30
C ARG A 132 12.54 4.20 -0.75
N LEU A 133 12.31 3.20 -1.60
CA LEU A 133 11.77 1.89 -1.21
C LEU A 133 12.67 1.11 -0.24
N ILE A 134 13.96 1.45 -0.16
CA ILE A 134 14.93 0.88 0.79
C ILE A 134 15.05 1.80 2.02
N ASP A 135 15.43 3.06 1.84
CA ASP A 135 15.77 4.02 2.92
C ASP A 135 14.54 4.44 3.75
N LYS A 136 13.32 4.29 3.22
CA LYS A 136 12.04 4.65 3.90
C LYS A 136 11.14 3.44 4.17
N LEU A 137 11.64 2.22 3.99
CA LEU A 137 10.91 0.98 4.27
C LEU A 137 10.40 1.01 5.73
N PRO A 138 9.07 0.94 5.98
CA PRO A 138 8.52 1.01 7.33
C PRO A 138 9.07 -0.10 8.24
N PRO A 139 9.08 0.07 9.57
CA PRO A 139 9.38 -1.03 10.48
C PRO A 139 8.35 -2.15 10.28
N GLN A 140 8.78 -3.40 10.49
CA GLN A 140 7.82 -4.49 10.65
C GLN A 140 7.12 -4.28 12.00
N LEU A 141 5.85 -3.90 11.97
CA LEU A 141 5.01 -4.06 13.15
C LEU A 141 4.84 -5.57 13.39
N PRO A 142 4.81 -6.04 14.65
CA PRO A 142 4.36 -7.38 14.94
C PRO A 142 2.99 -7.56 14.29
N ALA A 143 2.81 -8.61 13.51
CA ALA A 143 1.51 -8.94 12.99
C ALA A 143 0.60 -9.25 14.18
N THR A 144 -0.17 -8.25 14.63
CA THR A 144 -1.49 -8.51 15.18
C THR A 144 -2.20 -9.24 14.06
N ALA A 145 -2.22 -10.58 14.16
CA ALA A 145 -2.83 -11.41 13.16
C ALA A 145 -4.22 -10.83 12.90
N SER A 146 -4.54 -10.56 11.64
CA SER A 146 -5.91 -10.38 11.21
C SER A 146 -6.59 -11.74 11.30
N THR A 147 -6.78 -12.17 12.55
CA THR A 147 -7.41 -13.43 12.90
C THR A 147 -8.79 -13.40 12.25
N PRO A 148 -9.19 -14.44 11.49
CA PRO A 148 -10.56 -14.53 11.02
C PRO A 148 -11.50 -14.36 12.21
N ALA A 149 -12.63 -13.67 12.00
CA ALA A 149 -13.46 -13.07 13.04
C ALA A 149 -14.08 -14.05 14.07
N ASP A 150 -13.82 -15.35 13.92
CA ASP A 150 -14.34 -16.45 14.74
C ASP A 150 -13.43 -16.89 15.90
N THR A 151 -12.21 -16.36 16.04
CA THR A 151 -11.44 -16.58 17.28
C THR A 151 -11.63 -15.39 18.21
N PRO A 152 -12.27 -15.56 19.39
CA PRO A 152 -12.38 -14.48 20.35
C PRO A 152 -10.98 -14.19 20.91
N THR A 153 -10.38 -13.12 20.39
CA THR A 153 -9.18 -12.48 20.95
C THR A 153 -9.33 -12.40 22.47
N PRO A 154 -8.29 -12.70 23.27
CA PRO A 154 -8.28 -12.34 24.68
C PRO A 154 -8.15 -10.82 24.79
N THR A 155 -9.23 -10.11 24.46
CA THR A 155 -9.48 -8.77 24.94
C THR A 155 -9.29 -8.83 26.44
N ARG A 156 -8.50 -7.89 26.98
CA ARG A 156 -8.50 -7.61 28.41
C ARG A 156 -9.92 -7.16 28.71
N ARG A 157 -10.78 -8.08 29.14
CA ARG A 157 -12.21 -7.81 29.35
C ARG A 157 -12.27 -6.71 30.38
N LEU A 158 -12.72 -5.54 29.98
CA LEU A 158 -12.91 -4.43 30.89
C LEU A 158 -14.09 -4.79 31.77
N LEU A 159 -13.83 -5.11 33.04
CA LEU A 159 -14.89 -5.18 34.04
C LEU A 159 -15.16 -3.76 34.54
N VAL A 160 -16.43 -3.43 34.65
CA VAL A 160 -16.95 -2.23 35.31
C VAL A 160 -17.70 -2.65 36.58
N GLU A 161 -17.77 -1.77 37.56
CA GLU A 161 -18.37 -2.07 38.87
C GLU A 161 -19.77 -1.47 39.00
N CYS A 162 -20.65 -2.18 39.70
CA CYS A 162 -22.00 -1.70 40.01
C CYS A 162 -21.94 -0.47 40.91
N THR A 163 -22.57 0.64 40.51
CA THR A 163 -22.55 1.91 41.25
C THR A 163 -23.21 1.83 42.63
N ASP A 164 -24.09 0.84 42.85
CA ASP A 164 -24.79 0.60 44.11
C ASP A 164 -24.06 -0.40 45.03
N CYS A 165 -23.54 -1.51 44.47
CA CYS A 165 -23.05 -2.64 45.27
C CYS A 165 -21.61 -3.10 44.95
N GLY A 166 -20.88 -2.39 44.09
CA GLY A 166 -19.49 -2.68 43.72
C GLY A 166 -19.28 -3.98 42.92
N ARG A 167 -20.34 -4.75 42.60
CA ARG A 167 -20.21 -6.02 41.87
C ARG A 167 -19.56 -5.79 40.50
N PRO A 168 -18.39 -6.39 40.20
CA PRO A 168 -17.77 -6.27 38.90
C PRO A 168 -18.49 -7.13 37.85
N GLY A 169 -18.58 -6.63 36.62
CA GLY A 169 -19.15 -7.34 35.47
C GLY A 169 -18.77 -6.68 34.14
N PRO A 170 -19.06 -7.32 33.00
CA PRO A 170 -18.91 -6.67 31.70
C PRO A 170 -19.94 -5.52 31.56
N PRO A 171 -19.65 -4.47 30.78
CA PRO A 171 -20.54 -3.30 30.68
C PRO A 171 -21.96 -3.65 30.20
N GLU A 172 -22.12 -4.69 29.39
CA GLU A 172 -23.42 -5.18 28.92
C GLU A 172 -24.27 -5.81 30.04
N ALA A 173 -23.67 -6.20 31.16
CA ALA A 173 -24.37 -6.76 32.33
C ALA A 173 -24.73 -5.68 33.38
N LEU A 174 -24.35 -4.43 33.14
CA LEU A 174 -24.60 -3.27 34.00
C LEU A 174 -25.33 -2.14 33.23
N PRO A 175 -26.59 -2.38 32.78
CA PRO A 175 -27.42 -1.30 32.24
C PRO A 175 -27.55 -0.17 33.26
N ASP A 176 -27.42 1.07 32.81
CA ASP A 176 -27.42 2.28 33.64
C ASP A 176 -26.38 2.27 34.80
N GLY A 177 -25.34 1.44 34.69
CA GLY A 177 -24.31 1.26 35.73
C GLY A 177 -24.73 0.34 36.88
N LEU A 178 -25.91 -0.27 36.81
CA LEU A 178 -26.46 -1.14 37.86
C LEU A 178 -26.49 -2.61 37.42
N CYS A 179 -25.96 -3.50 38.25
CA CYS A 179 -26.14 -4.93 38.02
C CYS A 179 -27.62 -5.32 38.17
N ARG A 180 -28.08 -6.34 37.43
CA ARG A 180 -29.52 -6.72 37.34
C ARG A 180 -30.28 -6.70 38.69
N PRO A 181 -29.78 -7.29 39.80
CA PRO A 181 -30.47 -7.23 41.09
C PRO A 181 -30.69 -5.80 41.61
N CYS A 182 -29.66 -4.95 41.57
CA CYS A 182 -29.72 -3.55 41.99
C CYS A 182 -30.66 -2.74 41.10
N HIS A 183 -30.60 -2.96 39.77
CA HIS A 183 -31.54 -2.36 38.82
C HIS A 183 -32.99 -2.76 39.12
N THR A 184 -33.27 -4.05 39.36
CA THR A 184 -34.62 -4.50 39.73
C THR A 184 -35.06 -3.95 41.08
N ALA A 185 -34.17 -3.79 42.05
CA ALA A 185 -34.48 -3.15 43.33
C ALA A 185 -34.86 -1.68 43.14
N HIS A 186 -34.08 -0.91 42.36
CA HIS A 186 -34.36 0.49 42.05
C HIS A 186 -35.67 0.68 41.27
N SER A 187 -35.98 -0.23 40.35
CA SER A 187 -37.26 -0.24 39.62
C SER A 187 -38.44 -0.59 40.54
N ALA A 188 -38.28 -1.59 41.42
CA ALA A 188 -39.32 -2.05 42.33
C ALA A 188 -39.56 -1.10 43.53
N SER A 189 -38.54 -0.35 43.97
CA SER A 189 -38.69 0.74 44.94
C SER A 189 -39.41 1.96 44.38
N GLY A 190 -39.83 1.92 43.10
CA GLY A 190 -40.87 2.79 42.58
C GLY A 190 -40.49 4.26 42.55
N GLN A 191 -39.72 4.67 41.53
CA GLN A 191 -40.10 5.92 40.89
C GLN A 191 -41.47 5.68 40.25
N PRO A 192 -42.56 6.33 40.72
CA PRO A 192 -43.80 6.30 39.97
C PRO A 192 -43.50 6.88 38.59
N SER A 193 -43.94 6.21 37.53
CA SER A 193 -43.98 6.83 36.20
C SER A 193 -44.68 8.19 36.38
N PRO A 194 -44.04 9.31 36.00
CA PRO A 194 -44.56 10.63 36.32
C PRO A 194 -45.98 10.73 35.77
N ASP A 195 -46.93 11.02 36.66
CA ASP A 195 -48.35 11.10 36.33
C ASP A 195 -48.52 12.03 35.11
N PRO A 196 -49.28 11.64 34.06
CA PRO A 196 -49.47 12.48 32.87
C PRO A 196 -49.94 13.90 33.21
N THR A 197 -50.66 14.09 34.31
CA THR A 197 -51.06 15.40 34.85
C THR A 197 -49.86 16.21 35.33
N GLN A 198 -48.91 15.59 36.05
CA GLN A 198 -47.64 16.21 36.43
C GLN A 198 -46.76 16.53 35.21
N ILE A 199 -46.70 15.65 34.20
CA ILE A 199 -45.98 15.92 32.95
C ILE A 199 -46.58 17.15 32.25
N ALA A 200 -47.90 17.27 32.20
CA ALA A 200 -48.57 18.44 31.64
C ALA A 200 -48.28 19.72 32.46
N ALA A 201 -48.32 19.65 33.80
CA ALA A 201 -48.01 20.77 34.68
C ALA A 201 -46.56 21.25 34.50
N VAL A 202 -45.58 20.35 34.42
CA VAL A 202 -44.16 20.68 34.16
C VAL A 202 -44.00 21.32 32.78
N LYS A 203 -44.67 20.81 31.74
CA LYS A 203 -44.65 21.42 30.39
C LYS A 203 -45.21 22.84 30.39
N THR A 204 -46.34 23.08 31.06
CA THR A 204 -46.95 24.41 31.21
C THR A 204 -46.05 25.36 31.99
N HIS A 205 -45.45 24.90 33.10
CA HIS A 205 -44.51 25.71 33.87
C HIS A 205 -43.27 26.11 33.03
N MET A 206 -42.71 25.15 32.29
CA MET A 206 -41.58 25.40 31.38
C MET A 206 -41.93 26.27 30.16
N ALA A 207 -43.21 26.33 29.75
CA ALA A 207 -43.67 27.29 28.76
C ALA A 207 -43.72 28.71 29.34
N ASN A 208 -44.28 28.87 30.54
CA ASN A 208 -44.35 30.15 31.26
C ASN A 208 -42.96 30.73 31.57
N LEU A 209 -42.00 29.89 31.99
CA LEU A 209 -40.62 30.34 32.20
C LEU A 209 -39.99 30.85 30.89
N ARG A 210 -40.25 30.19 29.75
CA ARG A 210 -39.74 30.64 28.44
C ARG A 210 -40.39 31.93 27.94
N THR A 211 -41.64 32.21 28.29
CA THR A 211 -42.27 33.50 27.94
C THR A 211 -41.75 34.63 28.83
N LEU A 212 -41.48 34.38 30.12
CA LEU A 212 -40.89 35.36 31.04
C LEU A 212 -39.42 35.67 30.74
N LEU A 213 -38.66 34.71 30.20
CA LEU A 213 -37.24 34.86 29.84
C LEU A 213 -37.02 35.38 28.41
N LYS A 214 -38.08 35.78 27.70
CA LYS A 214 -37.98 36.31 26.33
C LYS A 214 -37.71 37.82 26.40
N PRO A 215 -36.56 38.32 25.90
CA PRO A 215 -36.30 39.76 25.89
C PRO A 215 -37.27 40.50 24.96
N VAL A 216 -37.55 41.76 25.31
CA VAL A 216 -38.43 42.70 24.59
C VAL A 216 -37.70 43.31 23.40
#